data_AF-A0A1G6LAX7-F1
#
_entry.id   AF-A0A1G6LAX7-F1
#
_cell.length_a   1.000
_cell.length_b   1.000
_cell.length_c   1.000
_cell.angle_alpha   90.00
_cell.angle_beta   90.00
_cell.angle_gamma   90.00
#
_symmetry.space_group_name_H-M   'P 1'
#
loop_
_entity.id
_entity.type
_entity.pdbx_description
1 polymer ?
#
loop_
_entity_poly.entity_id
_entity_poly.type
_entity_poly.pdbx_seq_one_letter_code
_entity_poly.pdbx_strand_id
1 'polypeptide(L)'
;MSDPGQVRPEVVAAIVAVLHGADPAGLPPSATREEKAAAKDRYLSEFVAERSKRDRQAQAWELLLTRSYDEPPTWERLFDDLAPDAVAELGELYDALPSGAQEEYARRYGVPSSV
;
A
#
# COMPACT_ATOMS: atom_id res chain seq x y z
N MET A 1 28.07 26.28 -8.80
CA MET A 1 26.81 26.93 -9.20
C MET A 1 25.82 25.81 -9.49
N SER A 2 24.81 25.62 -8.64
CA SER A 2 23.73 24.67 -8.94
C SER A 2 22.89 25.24 -10.07
N ASP A 3 22.60 24.41 -11.07
CA ASP A 3 21.79 24.78 -12.21
C ASP A 3 20.39 25.19 -11.74
N PRO A 4 19.89 26.40 -12.05
CA PRO A 4 18.57 26.85 -11.62
C PRO A 4 17.41 25.99 -12.13
N GLY A 5 17.66 25.02 -13.03
CA GLY A 5 16.69 23.99 -13.44
C GLY A 5 16.81 22.63 -12.74
N GLN A 6 17.80 22.42 -11.87
CA GLN A 6 18.03 21.12 -11.25
C GLN A 6 17.12 20.92 -10.03
N VAL A 7 16.21 19.94 -10.12
CA VAL A 7 15.37 19.50 -9.01
C VAL A 7 16.25 18.84 -7.95
N ARG A 8 16.33 19.45 -6.77
CA ARG A 8 17.08 18.92 -5.62
C ARG A 8 16.24 17.88 -4.86
N PRO A 9 16.67 16.60 -4.79
CA PRO A 9 15.91 15.55 -4.11
C PRO A 9 15.64 15.85 -2.63
N GLU A 10 16.59 16.46 -1.94
CA GLU A 10 16.48 16.83 -0.53
C GLU A 10 15.39 17.88 -0.27
N VAL A 11 15.21 18.83 -1.21
CA VAL A 11 14.15 19.85 -1.12
C VAL A 11 12.79 19.23 -1.40
N VAL A 12 12.71 18.38 -2.41
CA VAL A 12 11.50 17.61 -2.73
C VAL A 12 11.08 16.77 -1.52
N ALA A 13 12.01 16.05 -0.89
CA ALA A 13 11.74 15.24 0.30
C ALA A 13 11.26 16.09 1.50
N ALA A 14 11.85 17.27 1.73
CA ALA A 14 11.39 18.20 2.76
C ALA A 14 9.95 18.70 2.50
N ILE A 15 9.62 19.01 1.24
CA ILE A 15 8.27 19.42 0.86
C ILE A 15 7.28 18.27 1.05
N VAL A 16 7.63 17.04 0.66
CA VAL A 16 6.80 15.85 0.88
C VAL A 16 6.56 15.61 2.37
N ALA A 17 7.59 15.76 3.22
CA ALA A 17 7.44 15.61 4.67
C ALA A 17 6.43 16.62 5.24
N VAL A 18 6.44 17.86 4.77
CA VAL A 18 5.45 18.88 5.16
C VAL A 18 4.04 18.52 4.67
N LEU A 19 3.90 17.97 3.46
CA LEU A 19 2.60 17.47 2.97
C LEU A 19 2.06 16.32 3.84
N HIS A 20 2.94 15.51 4.43
CA HIS A 20 2.59 14.50 5.43
C HIS A 20 2.38 15.05 6.86
N GLY A 21 2.50 16.37 7.05
CA GLY A 21 2.20 17.05 8.32
C GLY A 21 3.40 17.50 9.14
N ALA A 22 4.63 17.43 8.61
CA ALA A 22 5.81 18.01 9.28
C ALA A 22 5.75 19.55 9.32
N ASP A 23 6.54 20.15 10.20
CA ASP A 23 6.61 21.61 10.37
C ASP A 23 7.14 22.31 9.10
N PRO A 24 6.39 23.25 8.51
CA PRO A 24 6.84 24.01 7.33
C PRO A 24 8.04 24.93 7.60
N ALA A 25 8.40 25.21 8.86
CA ALA A 25 9.55 26.04 9.19
C ALA A 25 10.90 25.47 8.68
N GLY A 26 10.96 24.16 8.42
CA GLY A 26 12.12 23.48 7.84
C GLY A 26 12.26 23.62 6.32
N LEU A 27 11.31 24.25 5.63
CA LEU A 27 11.36 24.37 4.17
C LEU A 27 12.40 25.40 3.73
N PRO A 28 13.27 25.06 2.76
CA PRO A 28 14.22 26.02 2.24
C PRO A 28 13.49 27.14 1.50
N PRO A 29 13.80 28.42 1.78
CA PRO A 29 13.13 29.55 1.14
C PRO A 29 13.40 29.61 -0.38
N SER A 30 14.44 28.92 -0.85
CA SER A 30 14.83 28.79 -2.25
C SER A 30 14.08 27.67 -3.00
N ALA A 31 13.02 27.08 -2.44
CA ALA A 31 12.29 26.00 -3.09
C ALA A 31 11.65 26.48 -4.42
N THR A 32 12.05 25.87 -5.53
CA THR A 32 11.60 26.24 -6.88
C THR A 32 10.19 25.74 -7.17
N ARG A 33 9.62 26.18 -8.31
CA ARG A 33 8.30 25.70 -8.74
C ARG A 33 8.37 24.23 -9.15
N GLU A 34 9.46 23.84 -9.80
CA GLU A 34 9.72 22.50 -10.30
C GLU A 34 9.86 21.51 -9.14
N GLU A 35 10.54 21.89 -8.06
CA GLU A 35 10.66 21.08 -6.84
C GLU A 35 9.30 20.89 -6.15
N LYS A 36 8.48 21.94 -6.10
CA LYS A 36 7.10 21.85 -5.55
C LYS A 36 6.22 20.95 -6.40
N ALA A 37 6.35 21.02 -7.73
CA ALA A 37 5.62 20.15 -8.64
C ALA A 37 6.03 18.68 -8.46
N ALA A 38 7.34 18.39 -8.42
CA ALA A 38 7.86 17.05 -8.19
C ALA A 38 7.43 16.47 -6.83
N ALA A 39 7.44 17.30 -5.77
CA ALA A 39 6.97 16.90 -4.45
C ALA A 39 5.47 16.59 -4.43
N LYS A 40 4.66 17.42 -5.10
CA LYS A 40 3.22 17.20 -5.19
C LYS A 40 2.90 15.92 -5.97
N ASP A 41 3.57 15.70 -7.10
CA ASP A 41 3.40 14.48 -7.90
C ASP A 41 3.72 13.25 -7.07
N ARG A 42 4.89 13.23 -6.41
CA ARG A 42 5.29 12.15 -5.50
C ARG A 42 4.28 11.91 -4.38
N TYR A 43 3.85 12.96 -3.68
CA TYR A 43 2.88 12.84 -2.58
C TYR A 43 1.54 12.26 -3.08
N LEU A 44 1.05 12.71 -4.24
CA LEU A 44 -0.19 12.20 -4.81
C LEU A 44 -0.05 10.74 -5.27
N SER A 45 1.07 10.36 -5.87
CA SER A 45 1.35 8.96 -6.21
C SER A 45 1.39 8.06 -4.98
N GLU A 46 2.06 8.49 -3.89
CA GLU A 46 2.08 7.78 -2.60
C GLU A 46 0.65 7.64 -2.05
N PHE A 47 -0.14 8.72 -2.07
CA PHE A 47 -1.53 8.70 -1.59
C PHE A 47 -2.42 7.75 -2.39
N VAL A 48 -2.28 7.72 -3.72
CA VAL A 48 -3.02 6.80 -4.59
C VAL A 48 -2.60 5.36 -4.34
N ALA A 49 -1.31 5.09 -4.17
CA ALA A 49 -0.81 3.75 -3.85
C ALA A 49 -1.35 3.26 -2.48
N GLU A 50 -1.35 4.12 -1.46
CA GLU A 50 -1.90 3.79 -0.14
C GLU A 50 -3.40 3.53 -0.19
N ARG A 51 -4.16 4.32 -0.97
CA ARG A 51 -5.59 4.06 -1.19
C ARG A 51 -5.81 2.72 -1.89
N SER A 52 -5.09 2.47 -2.98
CA SER A 52 -5.20 1.22 -3.74
C SER A 52 -4.88 0.01 -2.86
N LYS A 53 -3.87 0.12 -2.00
CA LYS A 53 -3.54 -0.92 -1.02
C LYS A 53 -4.68 -1.17 -0.03
N ARG A 54 -5.28 -0.11 0.53
CA ARG A 54 -6.43 -0.25 1.45
C ARG A 54 -7.65 -0.86 0.77
N ASP A 55 -7.93 -0.45 -0.46
CA ASP A 55 -9.04 -0.99 -1.25
C ASP A 55 -8.83 -2.50 -1.52
N ARG A 56 -7.62 -2.91 -1.91
CA ARG A 56 -7.24 -4.34 -2.07
C ARG A 56 -7.33 -5.12 -0.76
N GLN A 57 -6.90 -4.52 0.35
CA GLN A 57 -6.99 -5.16 1.67
C GLN A 57 -8.46 -5.35 2.10
N ALA A 58 -9.32 -4.36 1.83
CA ALA A 58 -10.75 -4.49 2.09
C ALA A 58 -11.37 -5.63 1.27
N GLN A 59 -11.07 -5.70 -0.03
CA GLN A 59 -11.52 -6.78 -0.91
C GLN A 59 -11.06 -8.16 -0.42
N ALA A 60 -9.81 -8.29 0.01
CA ALA A 60 -9.31 -9.53 0.61
C ALA A 60 -10.10 -9.94 1.87
N TRP A 61 -10.44 -8.98 2.73
CA TRP A 61 -11.26 -9.27 3.91
C TRP A 61 -12.69 -9.65 3.57
N GLU A 62 -13.28 -9.07 2.53
CA GLU A 62 -14.62 -9.46 2.05
C GLU A 62 -14.64 -10.92 1.56
N LEU A 63 -13.58 -11.37 0.89
CA LEU A 63 -13.42 -12.77 0.47
C LEU A 63 -13.18 -13.72 1.66
N LEU A 64 -12.42 -13.29 2.66
CA LEU A 64 -12.12 -14.12 3.84
C LEU A 64 -13.32 -14.21 4.79
N LEU A 65 -14.08 -13.14 4.98
CA LEU A 65 -15.18 -13.05 5.95
C LEU A 65 -16.54 -13.35 5.31
N THR A 66 -16.60 -14.39 4.47
CA THR A 66 -17.82 -14.82 3.77
C THR A 66 -18.87 -15.42 4.71
N ARG A 67 -18.48 -15.81 5.92
CA ARG A 67 -19.36 -16.36 6.95
C ARG A 67 -19.20 -15.67 8.29
N SER A 68 -20.30 -15.61 9.02
CA SER A 68 -20.28 -15.25 10.44
C SER A 68 -19.83 -16.46 11.26
N TYR A 69 -18.86 -16.25 12.15
CA TYR A 69 -18.37 -17.28 13.08
C TYR A 69 -18.73 -16.89 14.51
N ASP A 70 -19.18 -17.86 15.30
CA ASP A 70 -19.50 -17.66 16.72
C ASP A 70 -18.24 -17.46 17.59
N GLU A 71 -17.11 -17.99 17.13
CA GLU A 71 -15.78 -17.81 17.71
C GLU A 71 -14.82 -17.21 16.67
N PRO A 72 -13.76 -16.48 17.08
CA PRO A 72 -12.76 -16.00 16.15
C PRO A 72 -12.16 -17.16 15.32
N PRO A 73 -12.30 -17.15 13.99
CA PRO A 73 -11.85 -18.26 13.15
C PRO A 73 -10.32 -18.29 13.05
N THR A 74 -9.77 -19.48 12.79
CA THR A 74 -8.35 -19.64 12.43
C THR A 74 -8.14 -19.40 10.93
N TRP A 75 -6.92 -19.09 10.50
CA TRP A 75 -6.60 -18.98 9.06
C TRP A 75 -6.91 -20.26 8.30
N GLU A 76 -6.59 -21.41 8.89
CA GLU A 76 -6.91 -22.72 8.31
C GLU A 76 -8.42 -22.86 8.04
N ARG A 77 -9.26 -22.51 9.04
CA ARG A 77 -10.71 -22.57 8.90
C ARG A 77 -11.25 -21.59 7.87
N LEU A 78 -10.74 -20.36 7.85
CA LEU A 78 -11.12 -19.36 6.84
C LEU A 78 -10.86 -19.91 5.44
N PHE A 79 -9.68 -20.50 5.20
CA PHE A 79 -9.31 -21.04 3.90
C PHE A 79 -10.04 -22.33 3.53
N ASP A 80 -10.39 -23.18 4.49
CA ASP A 80 -11.20 -24.39 4.25
C ASP A 80 -12.60 -24.06 3.73
N ASP A 81 -13.14 -22.92 4.14
CA ASP A 81 -14.48 -22.46 3.76
C ASP A 81 -14.51 -21.70 2.41
N LEU A 82 -13.35 -21.41 1.80
CA LEU A 82 -13.27 -20.64 0.56
C LEU A 82 -13.68 -21.46 -0.67
N ALA A 83 -14.45 -20.81 -1.54
CA ALA A 83 -14.66 -21.31 -2.90
C ALA A 83 -13.36 -21.25 -3.72
N PRO A 84 -13.12 -22.17 -4.68
CA PRO A 84 -11.89 -22.17 -5.48
C PRO A 84 -11.61 -20.85 -6.23
N ASP A 85 -12.69 -20.20 -6.68
CA ASP A 85 -12.70 -18.90 -7.32
C ASP A 85 -12.27 -17.77 -6.36
N ALA A 86 -12.69 -17.83 -5.09
CA ALA A 86 -12.20 -16.91 -4.06
C ALA A 86 -10.71 -17.13 -3.75
N VAL A 87 -10.23 -18.37 -3.79
CA VAL A 87 -8.79 -18.68 -3.63
C VAL A 87 -7.96 -18.09 -4.77
N ALA A 88 -8.45 -18.18 -6.01
CA ALA A 88 -7.77 -17.55 -7.14
C ALA A 88 -7.70 -16.03 -6.98
N GLU A 89 -8.80 -15.40 -6.57
CA GLU A 89 -8.86 -13.95 -6.35
C GLU A 89 -7.97 -13.49 -5.18
N LEU A 90 -7.88 -14.26 -4.10
CA LEU A 90 -6.92 -13.99 -3.02
C LEU A 90 -5.46 -14.07 -3.48
N GLY A 91 -5.15 -14.90 -4.48
CA GLY A 91 -3.82 -14.97 -5.08
C GLY A 91 -3.44 -13.66 -5.78
N GLU A 92 -4.39 -13.04 -6.48
CA GLU A 92 -4.21 -11.73 -7.11
C GLU A 92 -4.07 -10.60 -6.08
N LEU A 93 -4.55 -10.81 -4.84
CA LEU A 93 -4.50 -9.88 -3.72
C LEU A 93 -3.38 -10.21 -2.71
N TYR A 94 -2.48 -11.14 -3.04
CA TYR A 94 -1.54 -11.72 -2.08
C TYR A 94 -0.71 -10.67 -1.30
N ASP A 95 -0.22 -9.63 -1.96
CA ASP A 95 0.55 -8.53 -1.36
C ASP A 95 -0.26 -7.68 -0.35
N ALA A 96 -1.58 -7.68 -0.47
CA ALA A 96 -2.51 -6.96 0.38
C ALA A 96 -3.08 -7.83 1.53
N LEU A 97 -2.80 -9.13 1.54
CA LEU A 97 -3.25 -10.04 2.59
C LEU A 97 -2.55 -9.75 3.94
N PRO A 98 -3.26 -9.96 5.06
CA PRO A 98 -2.61 -10.06 6.37
C PRO A 98 -1.54 -11.16 6.38
N SER A 99 -0.48 -11.00 7.17
CA SER A 99 0.66 -11.94 7.19
C SER A 99 0.24 -13.39 7.44
N GLY A 100 -0.65 -13.65 8.40
CA GLY A 100 -1.13 -15.01 8.65
C GLY A 100 -1.94 -15.61 7.49
N ALA A 101 -2.65 -14.79 6.70
CA ALA A 101 -3.31 -15.24 5.48
C ALA A 101 -2.30 -15.50 4.35
N GLN A 102 -1.24 -14.70 4.23
CA GLN A 102 -0.14 -14.96 3.28
C GLN A 102 0.56 -16.28 3.58
N GLU A 103 0.88 -16.53 4.85
CA GLU A 103 1.52 -17.77 5.30
C GLU A 103 0.65 -18.98 5.00
N GLU A 104 -0.65 -18.91 5.29
CA GLU A 104 -1.58 -20.00 5.01
C GLU A 104 -1.80 -20.22 3.51
N TYR A 105 -1.91 -19.15 2.73
CA TYR A 105 -1.97 -19.23 1.26
C TYR A 105 -0.71 -19.91 0.70
N ALA A 106 0.47 -19.44 1.10
CA ALA A 106 1.74 -19.96 0.63
C ALA A 106 1.94 -21.43 1.03
N ARG A 107 1.48 -21.83 2.22
CA ARG A 107 1.50 -23.23 2.69
C ARG A 107 0.67 -24.14 1.79
N ARG A 108 -0.51 -23.68 1.34
CA ARG A 108 -1.47 -24.49 0.56
C ARG A 108 -1.20 -24.48 -0.95
N TYR A 109 -0.84 -23.31 -1.49
CA TYR A 109 -0.83 -23.04 -2.93
C TYR A 109 0.53 -22.54 -3.46
N GLY A 110 1.47 -22.21 -2.56
CA GLY A 110 2.73 -21.56 -2.91
C GLY A 110 2.61 -20.03 -3.01
N VAL A 111 3.75 -19.34 -3.11
CA VAL A 111 3.79 -17.88 -3.30
C VAL A 111 3.51 -17.56 -4.76
N PRO A 112 2.52 -16.70 -5.09
CA PRO A 112 2.25 -16.33 -6.47
C PRO A 112 3.44 -15.59 -7.12
N SER A 113 3.76 -15.92 -8.37
CA SER A 113 4.88 -15.32 -9.10
C SER A 113 4.62 -13.89 -9.59
N SER A 114 3.38 -13.41 -9.48
CA SER A 114 2.94 -12.08 -9.93
C SER A 114 3.12 -10.98 -8.86
N VAL A 115 3.70 -11.31 -7.71
CA VAL A 115 4.02 -10.38 -6.61
C VAL A 115 5.38 -9.73 -6.82
#